data_AF-I7CWN2-F1
#
_entry.id   AF-I7CWN2-F1
#
_cell.length_a   1.000
_cell.length_b   1.000
_cell.length_c   1.000
_cell.angle_alpha   90.00
_cell.angle_beta   90.00
_cell.angle_gamma   90.00
#
_symmetry.space_group_name_H-M   'P 1'
#
loop_
_entity.id
_entity.type
_entity.pdbx_description
1 polymer ?
#
loop_
_entity_poly.entity_id
_entity_poly.type
_entity_poly.pdbx_seq_one_letter_code
_entity_poly.pdbx_strand_id
1 'polypeptide(L)' 'MHLRHEHEDIVASSCHSHVDGYHCMELFVLTGSLEESSTFVGKSRATKDTLTIDYAVLSMDDFGSLADMD' A
#
# COMPACT_ATOMS: atom_id res chain seq x y z
N MET A 1 -12.69 -6.84 -1.17
CA MET A 1 -11.80 -6.53 -0.04
C MET A 1 -12.41 -5.40 0.78
N HIS A 2 -12.90 -5.67 2.00
CA HIS A 2 -13.54 -4.67 2.89
C HIS A 2 -12.50 -3.70 3.49
N LEU A 3 -11.25 -4.16 3.68
CA LEU A 3 -10.15 -3.35 4.21
C LEU A 3 -9.78 -2.14 3.34
N ARG A 4 -9.90 -2.25 2.01
CA ARG A 4 -9.71 -1.11 1.12
C ARG A 4 -10.76 -0.02 1.38
N HIS A 5 -12.01 -0.44 1.61
CA HIS A 5 -13.15 0.46 1.82
C HIS A 5 -13.09 1.17 3.18
N GLU A 6 -12.45 0.55 4.18
CA GLU A 6 -12.20 1.17 5.49
C GLU A 6 -11.06 2.21 5.48
N HIS A 7 -10.23 2.23 4.42
CA HIS A 7 -9.02 3.04 4.33
C HIS A 7 -8.91 3.79 2.98
N GLU A 8 -10.04 4.09 2.32
CA GLU A 8 -10.04 4.76 1.00
C GLU A 8 -9.38 6.14 1.03
N ASP A 9 -9.35 6.78 2.20
CA ASP A 9 -8.73 8.07 2.44
C ASP A 9 -7.21 8.07 2.24
N ILE A 10 -6.54 6.96 2.53
CA ILE A 10 -5.08 6.83 2.39
C ILE A 10 -4.65 6.01 1.16
N VAL A 11 -5.56 5.27 0.52
CA VAL A 11 -5.24 4.45 -0.67
C VAL A 11 -5.31 5.32 -1.92
N ALA A 12 -4.16 5.81 -2.38
CA ALA A 12 -4.06 6.60 -3.61
C ALA A 12 -4.27 5.76 -4.89
N SER A 13 -3.81 4.50 -4.87
CA SER A 13 -3.99 3.57 -5.99
C SER A 13 -3.87 2.13 -5.52
N SER A 14 -4.50 1.22 -6.27
CA SER A 14 -4.41 -0.23 -6.02
C SER A 14 -4.37 -1.00 -7.33
N CYS A 15 -3.49 -2.00 -7.43
CA CYS A 15 -3.44 -2.94 -8.53
C CYS A 15 -3.56 -4.37 -7.98
N HIS A 16 -4.47 -5.16 -8.55
CA HIS A 16 -4.65 -6.57 -8.23
C HIS A 16 -4.34 -7.41 -9.46
N SER A 17 -3.48 -8.41 -9.30
CA SER A 17 -3.09 -9.32 -10.36
C SER A 17 -3.21 -10.77 -9.90
N HIS A 18 -3.73 -11.63 -10.77
CA HIS A 18 -3.69 -13.08 -10.58
C HIS A 18 -2.32 -13.59 -11.02
N VAL A 19 -1.54 -14.14 -10.08
CA VAL A 19 -0.21 -14.70 -10.35
C VAL A 19 -0.34 -16.13 -10.88
N ASP A 20 -1.30 -16.88 -10.33
CA ASP A 20 -1.74 -18.19 -10.84
C ASP A 20 -3.23 -18.41 -10.54
N GLY A 21 -3.71 -19.66 -10.59
CA GLY A 21 -5.11 -20.01 -10.35
C GLY A 21 -5.57 -19.94 -8.88
N TYR A 22 -4.67 -19.79 -7.93
CA TYR A 22 -4.94 -19.82 -6.49
C TYR A 22 -4.32 -18.65 -5.72
N HIS A 23 -3.39 -17.91 -6.33
CA HIS A 23 -2.63 -16.84 -5.70
C HIS A 23 -2.83 -15.52 -6.45
N CYS A 24 -3.04 -14.48 -5.66
CA CYS A 24 -3.16 -13.11 -6.15
C CYS A 24 -2.05 -12.27 -5.52
N MET A 25 -1.58 -11.28 -6.27
CA MET A 25 -0.72 -10.21 -5.77
C MET A 25 -1.51 -8.92 -5.79
N GLU A 26 -1.51 -8.20 -4.68
CA GLU A 26 -2.17 -6.91 -4.56
C GLU A 26 -1.13 -5.87 -4.14
N LEU A 27 -1.04 -4.79 -4.91
CA LEU A 27 -0.16 -3.66 -4.67
C LEU A 27 -1.01 -2.46 -4.29
N PHE A 28 -0.66 -1.81 -3.19
CA PHE A 28 -1.28 -0.57 -2.73
C PHE A 28 -0.26 0.56 -2.72
N VAL A 29 -0.66 1.71 -3.27
CA VAL A 29 0.05 2.98 -3.09
C VAL A 29 -0.69 3.76 -2.02
N LEU A 30 -0.02 4.00 -0.89
CA LEU A 30 -0.59 4.71 0.26
C LEU A 30 -0.02 6.13 0.33
N THR A 31 -0.84 7.09 0.73
CA THR A 31 -0.43 8.47 0.98
C THR A 31 -1.04 8.93 2.30
N GLY A 32 -0.19 9.34 3.23
CA GLY A 32 -0.60 9.69 4.59
C GLY A 32 0.56 9.61 5.56
N SER A 33 0.26 9.59 6.85
CA SER A 33 1.26 9.47 7.90
C SER A 33 1.87 8.05 7.98
N LEU A 34 3.03 7.95 8.63
CA LEU A 34 3.66 6.67 8.92
C LEU A 34 2.76 5.78 9.80
N GLU A 35 1.99 6.37 10.72
CA GLU A 35 1.09 5.64 11.61
C GLU A 35 -0.09 5.01 10.83
N GLU A 36 -0.70 5.77 9.92
CA GLU A 36 -1.80 5.29 9.08
C GLU A 36 -1.33 4.18 8.13
N SER A 37 -0.22 4.39 7.44
CA SER A 37 0.37 3.40 6.54
C SER A 37 0.80 2.12 7.28
N SER A 38 1.39 2.24 8.48
CA SER A 38 1.77 1.10 9.31
C SER A 38 0.54 0.32 9.81
N THR A 39 -0.52 1.03 10.18
CA THR A 39 -1.79 0.42 10.59
C THR A 39 -2.42 -0.37 9.45
N PHE A 40 -2.43 0.18 8.24
CA PHE A 40 -2.93 -0.51 7.04
C PHE A 40 -2.14 -1.79 6.74
N VAL A 41 -0.81 -1.72 6.78
CA VAL A 41 0.07 -2.89 6.60
C VAL A 41 -0.20 -3.93 7.68
N GLY A 42 -0.35 -3.52 8.94
CA GLY A 42 -0.65 -4.41 10.05
C GLY A 42 -1.97 -5.17 9.88
N LYS A 43 -3.05 -4.46 9.51
CA LYS A 43 -4.35 -5.07 9.22
C LYS A 43 -4.31 -6.01 8.01
N SER A 44 -3.59 -5.62 6.96
CA SER A 44 -3.40 -6.45 5.76
C SER A 44 -2.68 -7.77 6.10
N ARG A 45 -1.64 -7.71 6.96
CA ARG A 45 -0.93 -8.90 7.48
C ARG A 45 -1.83 -9.79 8.34
N ALA A 46 -2.77 -9.21 9.07
CA ALA A 46 -3.73 -9.96 9.88
C ALA A 46 -4.87 -10.61 9.07
N THR A 47 -4.96 -10.33 7.77
CA THR A 47 -5.98 -10.94 6.90
C THR A 47 -5.64 -12.40 6.65
N LYS A 48 -6.66 -13.26 6.74
CA LYS A 48 -6.51 -14.69 6.50
C LYS A 48 -6.00 -14.94 5.07
N ASP A 49 -5.10 -15.91 4.94
CA ASP A 49 -4.52 -16.36 3.67
C ASP A 49 -3.58 -15.33 2.98
N THR A 50 -3.20 -14.25 3.69
CA THR A 50 -2.07 -13.40 3.29
C THR A 50 -0.77 -14.18 3.45
N LEU A 51 -0.05 -14.39 2.34
CA LEU A 51 1.20 -15.15 2.35
C LEU A 51 2.41 -14.28 2.72
N THR A 52 2.57 -13.15 2.03
CA THR A 52 3.72 -12.26 2.17
C THR A 52 3.29 -10.80 1.99
N ILE A 53 3.87 -9.90 2.76
CA ILE A 53 3.73 -8.45 2.59
C ILE A 53 5.10 -7.78 2.72
N ASP A 54 5.55 -7.25 1.60
CA ASP A 54 6.68 -6.34 1.49
C ASP A 54 6.15 -4.92 1.31
N TYR A 55 6.77 -3.96 2.00
CA TYR A 55 6.42 -2.56 1.86
C TYR A 55 7.65 -1.68 2.04
N ALA A 56 7.63 -0.53 1.38
CA ALA A 56 8.63 0.51 1.52
C ALA A 56 7.93 1.80 1.92
N VAL A 57 8.62 2.60 2.74
CA VAL A 57 8.18 3.95 3.11
C VAL A 57 9.15 4.92 2.46
N LEU A 58 8.62 5.90 1.75
CA LEU A 58 9.38 6.97 1.12
C LEU A 58 8.90 8.30 1.69
N SER A 59 9.81 9.18 2.11
CA SER A 59 9.41 10.50 2.57
C SER A 59 9.05 11.37 1.36
N MET A 60 8.00 12.17 1.47
CA MET A 60 7.69 13.17 0.44
C MET A 60 8.79 14.24 0.34
N ASP A 61 9.52 14.49 1.43
CA ASP A 61 10.65 15.43 1.45
C ASP A 61 11.79 14.98 0.52
N ASP A 62 11.94 13.67 0.31
CA ASP A 62 12.98 13.10 -0.56
C ASP A 62 12.72 13.42 -2.05
N PHE A 63 11.47 13.74 -2.41
CA PHE A 63 11.08 14.10 -3.77
C PHE A 63 11.24 15.59 -4.07
N GLY A 64 11.57 16.44 -3.09
CA GLY A 64 11.76 17.89 -3.27
C GLY A 64 12.83 18.25 -4.31
N SER A 65 13.79 17.37 -4.54
CA SER A 65 14.83 17.50 -5.57
C SER A 65 14.29 17.40 -7.01
N LEU A 66 13.13 16.76 -7.23
CA LEU A 66 12.52 16.61 -8.57
C LEU A 66 11.74 17.86 -9.00
N ALA A 67 11.42 18.78 -8.07
CA ALA A 67 10.71 20.01 -8.37
C ALA A 67 11.61 21.09 -9.03
N ASP A 68 12.93 20.95 -8.91
CA ASP A 68 13.94 21.81 -9.56
C ASP A 68 14.38 21.29 -10.94
N MET A 69 13.77 20.22 -11.45
CA MET A 69 14.03 19.65 -12.78
C MET A 69 13.02 20.20 -13.80
N ASP A 70 13.17 21.49 -14.15
CA ASP A 70 12.56 22.13 -15.33
C ASP A 70 13.39 21.81 -16.60
#